data_AF-A0A946J553-F1
#
_entry.id   AF-A0A946J553-F1
#
_cell.length_a   1.000
_cell.length_b   1.000
_cell.length_c   1.000
_cell.angle_alpha   90.00
_cell.angle_beta   90.00
_cell.angle_gamma   90.00
#
_symmetry.space_group_name_H-M   'P 1'
#
loop_
_entity.id
_entity.type
_entity.pdbx_description
1 polymer ?
#
loop_
_entity_poly.entity_id
_entity_poly.type
_entity_poly.pdbx_seq_one_letter_code
_entity_poly.pdbx_strand_id
1 'polypeptide(L)' 'MDNAYKTMDADFMESVWWVYKELYDKDLIYEGHRVVPYCPRCTTPLSNFEVNQGYKDKQDKTVTLKFKVE' A
#
# COMPACT_ATOMS: atom_id res chain seq x y z
N MET A 1 -31.69 -9.69 -5.43
CA MET A 1 -30.22 -9.59 -5.27
C MET A 1 -29.56 -10.77 -5.97
N ASP A 2 -30.17 -11.23 -7.06
CA ASP A 2 -30.12 -12.66 -7.37
C ASP A 2 -28.85 -13.04 -8.16
N ASN A 3 -28.15 -12.03 -8.68
CA ASN A 3 -26.88 -12.14 -9.40
C ASN A 3 -25.85 -11.13 -8.88
N ALA A 4 -25.87 -10.81 -7.59
CA ALA A 4 -24.84 -9.96 -7.01
C ALA A 4 -23.51 -10.74 -6.95
N TYR A 5 -22.41 -10.10 -7.35
CA TYR A 5 -21.07 -10.67 -7.22
C TYR A 5 -20.42 -10.28 -5.89
N LYS A 6 -19.47 -11.08 -5.42
CA LYS A 6 -18.63 -10.78 -4.27
C LYS A 6 -17.16 -10.97 -4.63
N THR A 7 -16.29 -10.18 -4.03
CA THR A 7 -14.84 -10.26 -4.27
C THR A 7 -14.21 -11.56 -3.79
N MET A 8 -14.92 -12.30 -2.92
CA MET A 8 -14.51 -13.62 -2.41
C MET A 8 -15.04 -14.79 -3.27
N ASP A 9 -15.85 -14.53 -4.29
CA ASP A 9 -16.31 -15.58 -5.20
C ASP A 9 -15.15 -16.05 -6.09
N ALA A 10 -15.05 -17.36 -6.34
CA ALA A 10 -13.91 -17.96 -7.02
C ALA A 10 -13.68 -17.37 -8.42
N ASP A 11 -14.74 -17.24 -9.22
CA ASP A 11 -14.69 -16.69 -10.58
C ASP A 11 -14.20 -15.23 -10.59
N PHE A 12 -14.53 -14.45 -9.55
CA PHE A 12 -14.03 -13.09 -9.39
C PHE A 12 -12.53 -13.08 -9.07
N MET A 13 -12.08 -13.91 -8.13
CA MET A 13 -10.66 -14.02 -7.78
C MET A 13 -9.81 -14.51 -8.96
N GLU A 14 -10.32 -15.47 -9.74
CA GLU A 14 -9.65 -15.97 -10.96
C GLU A 14 -9.50 -14.86 -12.00
N SER A 15 -10.53 -14.04 -12.18
CA SER A 15 -10.47 -12.87 -13.05
C SER A 15 -9.37 -11.88 -12.62
N VAL A 16 -9.20 -11.66 -11.31
CA VAL A 16 -8.12 -10.80 -10.77
C VAL A 16 -6.74 -11.42 -11.02
N TRP A 17 -6.60 -12.75 -10.84
CA TRP A 17 -5.36 -13.45 -11.15
C TRP A 17 -4.99 -13.37 -12.63
N TRP A 18 -5.98 -13.49 -13.52
CA TRP A 18 -5.77 -13.29 -14.96
C TRP A 18 -5.23 -11.88 -15.27
N VAL A 19 -5.84 -10.82 -14.70
CA VAL A 19 -5.33 -9.44 -14.86
C VAL A 19 -3.91 -9.29 -14.32
N TYR A 20 -3.63 -9.85 -13.13
CA TYR A 20 -2.28 -9.79 -12.55
C TYR A 20 -1.25 -10.48 -13.44
N LYS A 21 -1.57 -11.67 -13.97
CA LYS A 21 -0.70 -12.42 -14.88
C LYS A 21 -0.42 -11.65 -16.16
N GLU A 22 -1.43 -11.03 -16.76
CA GLU A 22 -1.28 -10.19 -17.95
C GLU A 22 -0.35 -8.98 -17.71
N LEU A 23 -0.40 -8.36 -16.54
CA LEU A 23 0.51 -7.27 -16.17
C LEU A 23 1.93 -7.77 -15.91
N TYR A 24 2.06 -8.93 -15.27
CA TYR A 24 3.34 -9.59 -15.04
C TYR A 24 4.04 -9.96 -16.36
N ASP A 25 3.30 -10.55 -17.31
CA ASP A 25 3.82 -10.93 -18.63
C ASP A 25 4.25 -9.75 -19.49
N LYS A 26 3.72 -8.56 -19.19
CA LYS A 26 4.10 -7.29 -19.82
C LYS A 26 5.25 -6.57 -19.10
N ASP A 27 5.87 -7.22 -18.12
CA ASP A 27 6.97 -6.66 -17.31
C ASP A 27 6.60 -5.35 -16.58
N LEU A 28 5.32 -5.22 -16.20
CA LEU A 28 4.80 -4.03 -15.48
C LEU A 28 4.80 -4.21 -13.95
N ILE A 29 5.17 -5.40 -13.47
CA ILE A 29 5.21 -5.75 -12.05
C ILE A 29 6.65 -6.04 -11.66
N TYR A 30 7.12 -5.40 -10.60
CA TYR A 30 8.48 -5.58 -10.09
C TYR A 30 8.49 -5.62 -8.56
N GLU A 31 9.52 -6.25 -8.01
CA GLU A 31 9.84 -6.22 -6.60
C GLU A 31 10.98 -5.23 -6.35
N GLY A 32 10.93 -4.50 -5.23
CA GLY A 32 12.00 -3.59 -4.85
C GLY A 32 12.00 -3.23 -3.37
N HIS A 33 13.18 -3.09 -2.80
CA HIS A 33 13.35 -2.63 -1.42
C HIS A 33 13.38 -1.10 -1.38
N ARG A 34 12.31 -0.48 -0.85
CA ARG A 34 12.10 0.98 -0.87
C ARG A 34 11.51 1.48 0.43
N VAL A 35 11.76 2.76 0.74
CA VAL A 35 11.05 3.46 1.81
C VAL A 35 9.63 3.72 1.34
N VAL A 36 8.65 3.12 2.02
CA VAL A 36 7.22 3.27 1.73
C VAL A 36 6.46 3.60 3.01
N PRO A 37 5.29 4.25 2.92
CA PRO A 37 4.41 4.41 4.06
C PRO A 37 4.05 3.04 4.66
N TYR A 38 4.28 2.88 5.96
CA TYR A 38 4.10 1.62 6.66
C TYR A 38 3.15 1.80 7.83
N CYS A 39 2.19 0.89 7.97
CA CYS A 39 1.31 0.87 9.13
C CYS A 39 1.87 -0.09 10.19
N PRO A 40 2.43 0.39 11.31
CA PRO A 40 2.99 -0.48 12.34
C PRO A 40 1.93 -1.34 13.04
N ARG A 41 0.67 -0.89 13.07
CA ARG A 41 -0.46 -1.66 13.64
C ARG A 41 -0.85 -2.86 12.77
N CYS A 42 -0.90 -2.67 11.45
CA CYS A 42 -1.32 -3.70 10.51
C CYS A 42 -0.14 -4.53 9.97
N THR A 43 1.08 -4.13 10.29
CA THR A 43 2.33 -4.80 9.89
C THR A 43 2.51 -4.94 8.37
N THR A 44 2.04 -3.96 7.60
CA THR A 44 2.05 -3.98 6.12
C THR A 44 2.33 -2.59 5.54
N PRO A 45 2.97 -2.50 4.35
CA PRO A 45 3.01 -1.25 3.58
C PRO A 45 1.62 -0.81 3.13
N LEU A 46 1.49 0.49 2.83
CA LEU A 46 0.29 1.13 2.29
C LEU A 46 0.57 1.75 0.93
N SER A 47 -0.47 1.81 0.09
CA SER A 47 -0.44 2.56 -1.17
C SER A 47 -0.46 4.06 -0.93
N ASN A 48 -0.02 4.84 -1.91
CA ASN A 48 -0.11 6.30 -1.92
C ASN A 48 -1.56 6.79 -1.75
N PHE A 49 -2.53 6.09 -2.35
CA PHE A 49 -3.94 6.46 -2.29
C PHE A 49 -4.57 6.22 -0.91
N GLU A 50 -4.13 5.20 -0.17
CA GLU A 50 -4.61 4.95 1.20
C GLU A 50 -4.09 6.00 2.18
N VAL A 51 -2.81 6.37 2.07
CA VAL A 51 -2.20 7.38 2.94
C VAL A 51 -2.89 8.73 2.78
N ASN A 52 -3.22 9.10 1.55
CA ASN A 52 -3.87 10.38 1.25
C ASN A 52 -5.29 10.50 1.81
N GLN A 53 -5.96 9.38 2.14
CA GLN A 53 -7.28 9.40 2.76
C GLN A 53 -7.22 9.60 4.28
N GLY A 54 -6.03 9.50 4.89
CA GLY A 54 -5.86 9.38 6.34
C GLY A 54 -5.29 10.60 7.06
N TYR A 55 -5.17 11.76 6.42
CA TYR A 55 -4.56 12.95 7.03
C TYR A 55 -5.32 13.42 8.26
N LYS A 56 -4.57 13.68 9.34
CA LYS A 56 -5.07 14.15 10.62
C LYS A 56 -4.05 15.05 11.27
N ASP A 57 -4.52 16.11 11.93
CA ASP A 57 -3.66 16.93 12.76
C ASP A 57 -3.17 16.14 13.97
N LYS A 58 -1.86 16.16 14.19
CA LYS A 58 -1.18 15.51 15.31
C LYS A 58 -0.22 16.49 15.95
N GLN A 59 -0.09 16.41 17.26
CA GLN A 59 0.87 17.21 18.00
C GLN A 59 2.19 16.46 18.08
N ASP A 60 3.20 16.97 17.39
CA ASP A 60 4.56 16.44 17.43
C ASP A 60 5.47 17.30 18.32
N LYS A 61 6.54 16.68 18.81
CA LYS A 61 7.58 17.38 19.57
C LYS A 61 8.62 17.95 18.61
N THR A 62 8.82 19.25 18.64
CA THR A 62 9.90 19.92 17.88
C THR A 62 11.12 20.14 18.77
N VAL A 63 12.29 19.71 18.31
CA VAL A 63 13.55 19.82 19.05
C VAL A 63 14.67 20.37 18.16
N THR A 64 15.59 21.14 18.75
CA THR A 64 16.79 21.65 18.06
C THR A 64 18.03 21.03 18.69
N LEU A 65 18.89 20.42 17.86
CA LEU A 65 20.10 19.71 18.30
C LEU A 65 21.35 20.38 17.74
N LYS A 66 22.37 20.59 18.58
CA LYS A 66 23.71 21.02 18.14
C LYS A 66 24.54 19.78 17.80
N PHE A 67 25.16 19.77 16.63
CA PHE A 67 26.14 18.76 16.26
C PHE A 67 27.54 19.29 16.57
N LYS A 68 28.34 18.48 17.25
CA LYS A 68 29.76 18.80 17.48
C LYS A 68 30.49 18.65 16.14
N VAL A 69 31.21 19.69 15.76
CA VAL A 69 32.21 19.63 14.69
C VAL A 69 33.56 19.29 15.36
N GLU A 70 34.41 18.51 14.68
CA GLU A 70 35.76 18.22 15.17
C GLU A 70 36.53 19.48 15.59
#